data_AF-A0A7S0WXX8-F1
#
_entry.id   AF-A0A7S0WXX8-F1
#
_cell.length_a   1.000
_cell.length_b   1.000
_cell.length_c   1.000
_cell.angle_alpha   90.00
_cell.angle_beta   90.00
_cell.angle_gamma   90.00
#
_symmetry.space_group_name_H-M   'P 1'
#
loop_
_entity.id
_entity.type
_entity.pdbx_description
1 polymer ?
#
loop_
_entity_poly.entity_id
_entity_poly.type
_entity_poly.pdbx_seq_one_letter_code
_entity_poly.pdbx_strand_id
1 'polypeptide(L)'
;ALPSLAVAFEALLAETEPEVAFKLADLGVAPLKVAFPWIVKAFVGYLEVEQVLLLWDRIIGFDSLLPLPLLAAGIFSFRREALLAATRKEDVLEVLEKIDQIKVVPLLQHLLFAR
;
A
#
# COMPACT_ATOMS: atom_id res chain seq x y z
N ALA A 1 2.25 -7.28 16.97
CA ALA A 1 2.89 -6.59 15.84
C ALA A 1 2.08 -6.74 14.54
N LEU A 2 1.90 -7.94 13.98
CA LEU A 2 1.18 -8.07 12.70
C LEU A 2 -0.28 -7.59 12.71
N PRO A 3 -1.12 -7.90 13.74
CA PRO A 3 -2.49 -7.37 13.79
C PRO A 3 -2.55 -5.84 13.85
N SER A 4 -1.63 -5.21 14.58
CA SER A 4 -1.57 -3.75 14.67
C SER A 4 -1.14 -3.10 13.35
N LEU A 5 -0.32 -3.77 12.54
CA LEU A 5 0.04 -3.27 11.19
C LEU A 5 -1.12 -3.39 10.21
N ALA A 6 -1.93 -4.45 10.30
CA ALA A 6 -3.15 -4.59 9.51
C ALA A 6 -4.15 -3.47 9.83
N VAL A 7 -4.40 -3.22 11.12
CA VAL A 7 -5.25 -2.12 11.58
C VAL A 7 -4.70 -0.76 11.12
N ALA A 8 -3.38 -0.56 11.22
CA ALA A 8 -2.76 0.68 10.74
C ALA A 8 -2.95 0.88 9.23
N PHE A 9 -2.82 -0.17 8.42
CA PHE A 9 -3.10 -0.09 6.98
C PHE A 9 -4.56 0.28 6.70
N GLU A 10 -5.52 -0.39 7.35
CA GLU A 10 -6.94 -0.12 7.15
C GLU A 10 -7.31 1.31 7.55
N ALA A 11 -6.78 1.79 8.68
CA ALA A 11 -6.98 3.16 9.14
C ALA A 11 -6.39 4.19 8.17
N LEU A 12 -5.14 3.97 7.72
CA LEU A 12 -4.47 4.85 6.76
C LEU A 12 -5.25 4.92 5.45
N LEU A 13 -5.66 3.78 4.88
CA LEU A 13 -6.40 3.75 3.63
C LEU A 13 -7.76 4.47 3.76
N ALA A 14 -8.47 4.25 4.87
CA ALA A 14 -9.75 4.92 5.12
C ALA A 14 -9.59 6.45 5.30
N GLU A 15 -8.48 6.91 5.88
CA GLU A 15 -8.20 8.33 6.06
C GLU A 15 -7.73 9.00 4.76
N THR A 16 -6.83 8.36 4.01
CA THR A 16 -6.20 8.98 2.83
C THR A 16 -7.03 8.80 1.57
N GLU A 17 -7.72 7.67 1.41
CA GLU A 17 -8.41 7.29 0.17
C GLU A 17 -9.78 6.64 0.44
N PRO A 18 -10.73 7.35 1.07
CA PRO A 18 -12.04 6.80 1.41
C PRO A 18 -12.85 6.34 0.19
N GLU A 19 -12.75 7.07 -0.93
CA GLU A 19 -13.41 6.70 -2.19
C GLU A 19 -12.91 5.37 -2.76
N VAL A 20 -11.59 5.14 -2.69
CA VAL A 20 -10.98 3.87 -3.11
C VAL A 20 -11.45 2.75 -2.18
N ALA A 21 -11.43 2.98 -0.86
CA ALA A 21 -11.90 1.98 0.10
C ALA A 21 -13.36 1.58 -0.15
N PHE A 22 -14.23 2.55 -0.41
CA PHE A 22 -15.64 2.29 -0.73
C PHE A 22 -15.80 1.53 -2.05
N LYS A 23 -15.12 1.97 -3.12
CA LYS A 23 -15.14 1.32 -4.43
C LYS A 23 -14.71 -0.15 -4.36
N LEU A 24 -13.66 -0.43 -3.58
CA LEU A 24 -13.17 -1.79 -3.39
C LEU A 24 -14.16 -2.65 -2.61
N ALA A 25 -14.83 -2.08 -1.60
CA ALA A 25 -15.89 -2.76 -0.87
C ALA A 25 -17.08 -3.12 -1.78
N ASP A 26 -17.52 -2.19 -2.64
CA ASP A 26 -18.59 -2.42 -3.63
C ASP A 26 -18.24 -3.56 -4.61
N LEU A 27 -16.97 -3.68 -4.98
CA LEU A 27 -16.46 -4.77 -5.82
C LEU A 27 -16.17 -6.08 -5.06
N GLY A 28 -16.44 -6.13 -3.75
CA GLY A 28 -16.18 -7.32 -2.91
C GLY A 28 -14.69 -7.62 -2.74
N VAL A 29 -13.84 -6.59 -2.79
CA VAL A 29 -12.41 -6.66 -2.57
C VAL A 29 -12.08 -6.12 -1.19
N ALA A 30 -11.51 -6.97 -0.34
CA ALA A 30 -10.94 -6.54 0.94
C ALA A 30 -9.50 -6.04 0.70
N PRO A 31 -9.21 -4.73 0.83
CA PRO A 31 -7.89 -4.18 0.50
C PRO A 31 -6.77 -4.84 1.31
N LEU A 32 -7.04 -5.14 2.58
CA LEU A 32 -6.09 -5.83 3.45
C LEU A 32 -5.68 -7.19 2.91
N LYS A 33 -6.58 -7.96 2.28
CA LYS A 33 -6.22 -9.28 1.71
C LYS A 33 -5.18 -9.16 0.59
N VAL A 34 -5.16 -8.03 -0.12
CA VAL A 34 -4.18 -7.74 -1.18
C VAL A 34 -2.86 -7.23 -0.57
N ALA A 35 -2.94 -6.30 0.38
CA ALA A 35 -1.77 -5.67 0.99
C ALA A 35 -1.04 -6.55 2.02
N PHE A 36 -1.74 -7.46 2.69
CA PHE A 36 -1.19 -8.23 3.81
C PHE A 36 0.03 -9.08 3.42
N PRO A 37 0.04 -9.79 2.27
CA PRO A 37 1.25 -10.47 1.79
C PRO A 37 2.46 -9.54 1.61
N TRP A 38 2.25 -8.28 1.20
CA TRP A 38 3.33 -7.30 1.08
C TRP A 38 3.88 -6.92 2.45
N ILE A 39 3.00 -6.61 3.40
CA ILE A 39 3.35 -6.21 4.76
C ILE A 39 4.10 -7.34 5.49
N VAL A 40 3.59 -8.57 5.43
CA VAL A 40 4.20 -9.73 6.11
C VAL A 40 5.58 -10.07 5.54
N LYS A 41 5.76 -9.95 4.22
CA LYS A 41 7.06 -10.19 3.57
C LYS A 41 7.96 -8.94 3.56
N ALA A 42 7.56 -7.86 4.23
CA ALA A 42 8.25 -6.57 4.19
C ALA A 42 8.65 -6.14 2.76
N PHE A 43 7.73 -6.37 1.81
CA PHE A 43 7.84 -6.12 0.37
C PHE A 43 8.90 -6.92 -0.40
N VAL A 44 9.56 -7.89 0.23
CA VAL A 44 10.51 -8.80 -0.43
C VAL A 44 9.79 -9.61 -1.51
N GLY A 45 10.35 -9.59 -2.73
CA GLY A 45 9.81 -10.29 -3.90
C GLY A 45 8.65 -9.56 -4.60
N TYR A 46 8.27 -8.37 -4.12
CA TYR A 46 7.30 -7.51 -4.80
C TYR A 46 7.91 -6.21 -5.34
N LEU A 47 8.97 -5.71 -4.69
CA LEU A 47 9.73 -4.54 -5.14
C LEU A 47 11.13 -4.94 -5.58
N GLU A 48 11.75 -4.08 -6.40
CA GLU A 48 13.19 -4.15 -6.68
C GLU A 48 14.01 -4.09 -5.38
N VAL A 49 15.15 -4.79 -5.36
CA VAL A 49 15.98 -4.98 -4.17
C VAL A 49 16.37 -3.63 -3.56
N GLU A 50 16.76 -2.66 -4.38
CA GLU A 50 17.14 -1.33 -3.91
C GLU A 50 15.97 -0.61 -3.23
N GLN A 51 14.74 -0.82 -3.72
CA GLN A 51 13.55 -0.20 -3.13
C GLN A 51 13.18 -0.85 -1.80
N VAL A 52 13.37 -2.17 -1.67
CA VAL A 52 13.22 -2.88 -0.39
C VAL A 52 14.24 -2.36 0.63
N LEU A 53 15.51 -2.21 0.25
CA LEU A 53 16.55 -1.69 1.15
C LEU A 53 16.23 -0.27 1.59
N LEU A 54 15.78 0.60 0.68
CA LEU A 54 15.36 1.96 1.04
C LEU A 54 14.19 1.98 2.03
N LEU A 55 13.23 1.07 1.90
CA LEU A 55 12.14 0.91 2.87
C LEU A 55 12.68 0.49 4.24
N TRP A 56 13.61 -0.48 4.25
CA TRP A 56 14.18 -1.02 5.48
C TRP A 56 15.06 0.00 6.20
N ASP A 57 15.78 0.86 5.49
CA ASP A 57 16.50 1.99 6.09
C ASP A 57 15.56 2.90 6.90
N ARG A 58 14.31 3.09 6.44
CA ARG A 58 13.32 3.88 7.20
C ARG A 58 12.82 3.11 8.41
N ILE A 59 12.59 1.80 8.28
CA ILE A 59 12.18 0.95 9.41
C ILE A 59 13.23 1.01 10.52
N ILE A 60 14.51 0.86 10.17
CA ILE A 60 15.63 0.93 11.10
C ILE A 60 15.77 2.34 11.66
N GLY A 61 15.74 3.36 10.80
CA GLY A 61 15.90 4.76 11.20
C GLY A 61 14.81 5.27 12.14
N PHE A 62 13.59 4.77 12.02
CA PHE A 62 12.46 5.11 12.90
C PHE A 62 12.25 4.12 14.04
N ASP A 63 13.02 3.02 14.10
CA ASP A 63 12.80 1.89 15.01
C ASP A 63 11.32 1.42 15.02
N SER A 64 10.73 1.32 13.83
CA SER A 64 9.29 1.09 13.67
C SER A 64 8.92 0.39 12.38
N LEU A 65 7.94 -0.52 12.45
CA LEU A 65 7.39 -1.22 11.28
C LEU A 65 6.27 -0.44 10.57
N LEU A 66 5.88 0.74 11.06
CA LEU A 66 4.85 1.59 10.43
C LEU A 66 5.12 1.98 8.97
N PRO A 67 6.37 2.08 8.47
CA PRO A 67 6.60 2.30 7.04
C PRO A 67 5.98 1.22 6.14
N LEU A 68 5.77 0.00 6.63
CA LEU A 68 5.17 -1.10 5.86
C LEU A 68 3.70 -0.82 5.48
N PRO A 69 2.76 -0.63 6.44
CA PRO A 69 1.38 -0.27 6.12
C PRO A 69 1.28 1.11 5.44
N LEU A 70 2.19 2.04 5.74
CA LEU A 70 2.24 3.35 5.09
C LEU A 70 2.54 3.23 3.60
N LEU A 71 3.56 2.44 3.22
CA LEU A 71 3.86 2.18 1.81
C LEU A 71 2.71 1.44 1.13
N ALA A 72 2.11 0.44 1.79
CA ALA A 72 0.97 -0.27 1.25
C ALA A 72 -0.19 0.70 0.93
N ALA A 73 -0.60 1.55 1.87
CA ALA A 73 -1.64 2.56 1.64
C ALA A 73 -1.23 3.54 0.53
N GLY A 74 0.04 3.95 0.50
CA GLY A 74 0.59 4.79 -0.56
C GLY A 74 0.43 4.18 -1.95
N ILE A 75 0.61 2.87 -2.12
CA ILE A 75 0.41 2.19 -3.41
C ILE A 75 -1.04 2.28 -3.87
N PHE A 76 -2.01 2.12 -2.96
CA PHE A 76 -3.42 2.30 -3.30
C PHE A 76 -3.72 3.75 -3.72
N SER A 77 -3.18 4.72 -2.98
CA SER A 77 -3.31 6.14 -3.32
C SER A 77 -2.67 6.46 -4.69
N PHE A 78 -1.48 5.95 -4.96
CA PHE A 78 -0.80 6.12 -6.25
C PHE A 78 -1.58 5.52 -7.43
N ARG A 79 -2.35 4.45 -7.19
CA ARG A 79 -3.19 3.79 -8.19
C ARG A 79 -4.66 4.24 -8.17
N ARG A 80 -4.99 5.29 -7.41
CA ARG A 80 -6.36 5.76 -7.16
C ARG A 80 -7.20 5.84 -8.42
N GLU A 81 -6.76 6.55 -9.45
CA GLU A 81 -7.56 6.75 -10.67
C GLU A 81 -7.90 5.43 -11.36
N ALA A 82 -6.92 4.52 -11.47
CA ALA A 82 -7.13 3.20 -12.07
C ALA A 82 -8.05 2.32 -11.21
N LEU A 83 -7.94 2.39 -9.88
CA LEU A 83 -8.81 1.66 -8.96
C LEU A 83 -10.25 2.17 -8.99
N LEU A 84 -10.46 3.48 -9.13
CA LEU A 84 -11.80 4.06 -9.25
C LEU A 84 -12.44 3.75 -10.61
N ALA A 85 -11.63 3.65 -11.67
CA ALA A 85 -12.07 3.25 -12.99
C ALA A 85 -12.36 1.75 -13.12
N ALA A 86 -11.88 0.92 -12.18
CA ALA A 86 -12.12 -0.53 -12.18
C ALA A 86 -13.63 -0.85 -12.13
N THR A 87 -14.05 -1.85 -12.89
CA THR A 87 -15.46 -2.25 -12.98
C THR A 87 -15.70 -3.63 -12.39
N ARG A 88 -14.65 -4.46 -12.34
CA ARG A 88 -14.67 -5.80 -11.78
C ARG A 88 -13.53 -6.00 -10.81
N LYS A 89 -13.63 -7.07 -10.03
CA LYS A 89 -12.62 -7.44 -9.04
C LYS A 89 -11.27 -7.77 -9.68
N GLU A 90 -11.27 -8.37 -10.87
CA GLU A 90 -10.06 -8.75 -11.58
C GLU A 90 -9.25 -7.50 -11.98
N ASP A 91 -9.93 -6.45 -12.46
CA ASP A 91 -9.29 -5.18 -12.84
C ASP A 91 -8.50 -4.58 -11.66
N VAL A 92 -9.05 -4.67 -10.44
CA VAL A 92 -8.37 -4.21 -9.22
C VAL A 92 -7.10 -5.00 -8.95
N LEU A 93 -7.17 -6.33 -9.07
CA LEU A 93 -6.04 -7.20 -8.80
C LEU A 93 -4.92 -6.96 -9.83
N GLU A 94 -5.26 -6.79 -11.11
CA GLU A 94 -4.31 -6.46 -12.17
C GLU A 94 -3.59 -5.12 -11.90
N VAL A 95 -4.34 -4.09 -11.48
CA VAL A 95 -3.77 -2.77 -11.13
C VAL A 95 -2.77 -2.87 -9.98
N LEU A 96 -3.00 -3.80 -9.04
CA LEU A 96 -2.18 -3.96 -7.83
C LEU A 96 -1.14 -5.09 -7.92
N GLU A 97 -1.13 -5.89 -8.98
CA GLU A 97 -0.19 -7.02 -9.12
C GLU A 97 1.24 -6.55 -9.40
N LYS A 98 1.40 -5.50 -10.23
CA LYS A 98 2.70 -4.98 -10.66
C LYS A 98 3.10 -3.73 -9.90
N ILE A 99 3.78 -3.94 -8.78
CA ILE A 99 4.33 -2.88 -7.91
C ILE A 99 5.86 -2.80 -7.93
N ASP A 100 6.52 -3.62 -8.75
CA ASP A 100 7.98 -3.67 -8.95
C ASP A 100 8.59 -2.30 -9.29
N GLN A 101 7.87 -1.48 -10.05
CA GLN A 101 8.33 -0.16 -10.49
C GLN A 101 8.15 0.96 -9.43
N ILE A 102 7.53 0.66 -8.28
CA ILE A 102 7.29 1.66 -7.23
C ILE A 102 8.61 2.22 -6.70
N LYS A 103 8.72 3.55 -6.68
CA LYS A 103 9.79 4.26 -6.01
C LYS A 103 9.35 4.59 -4.58
N VAL A 104 9.91 3.88 -3.61
CA VAL A 104 9.46 3.92 -2.21
C VAL A 104 9.58 5.32 -1.62
N VAL A 105 10.75 5.95 -1.78
CA VAL A 105 11.01 7.26 -1.14
C VAL A 105 10.09 8.35 -1.69
N PRO A 106 9.97 8.56 -3.02
CA PRO A 106 9.03 9.53 -3.57
C PRO A 106 7.58 9.25 -3.16
N LEU A 107 7.16 7.99 -3.15
CA LEU A 107 5.79 7.63 -2.81
C LEU A 107 5.44 7.93 -1.36
N LEU A 108 6.33 7.58 -0.42
CA LEU A 108 6.14 7.91 0.99
C LEU A 108 6.14 9.42 1.23
N GLN A 109 7.01 10.16 0.54
CA GLN A 109 7.04 11.62 0.63
C GLN A 109 5.74 12.25 0.12
N HIS A 110 5.22 11.75 -1.00
CA HIS A 110 3.95 12.21 -1.54
C HIS A 110 2.81 11.98 -0.54
N LEU A 111 2.70 10.78 0.02
CA LEU A 111 1.63 10.46 0.98
C LEU A 111 1.69 11.32 2.26
N LEU A 112 2.91 11.61 2.75
CA LEU A 112 3.10 12.35 4.01
C LEU A 112 3.04 13.88 3.87
N PHE A 113 3.44 14.41 2.71
CA PHE A 113 3.68 15.85 2.53
C PHE A 113 2.89 16.51 1.41
N ALA A 114 2.18 15.76 0.55
CA ALA A 114 1.39 16.35 -0.53
C ALA A 114 0.03 16.92 -0.07
N ARG A 115 -0.15 17.17 1.24
CA ARG A 115 -1.31 17.84 1.82
C ARG A 115 -1.07 19.34 1.94
#